data_AF-A0A8C0IP32-F1
#
_entry.id   AF-A0A8C0IP32-F1
#
_cell.length_a   1.000
_cell.length_b   1.000
_cell.length_c   1.000
_cell.angle_alpha   90.00
_cell.angle_beta   90.00
_cell.angle_gamma   90.00
#
_symmetry.space_group_name_H-M   'P 1'
#
loop_
_entity.id
_entity.type
_entity.pdbx_description
1 polymer ?
#
loop_
_entity_poly.entity_id
_entity_poly.type
_entity_poly.pdbx_seq_one_letter_code
_entity_poly.pdbx_strand_id
1 'polypeptide(L)' 'MSFDFPFKKGTGLSPHVPNISPKSLSLMYAMIEYDPDQRIGAHQALQHPYFQELR' A
#
# COMPACT_ATOMS: atom_id res chain seq x y z
N MET A 1 -14.40 -2.44 25.26
CA MET A 1 -14.89 -3.21 24.09
C MET A 1 -14.00 -4.45 23.98
N SER A 2 -14.58 -5.66 23.91
CA SER A 2 -13.79 -6.86 23.59
C SER A 2 -13.62 -6.92 22.08
N PHE A 3 -12.38 -6.83 21.61
CA PHE A 3 -12.04 -6.89 20.20
C PHE A 3 -11.54 -8.30 19.85
N ASP A 4 -12.43 -9.28 19.95
CA ASP A 4 -12.13 -10.68 19.62
C ASP A 4 -12.29 -10.93 18.12
N PHE A 5 -11.46 -10.28 17.31
CA PHE A 5 -11.41 -10.55 15.88
C PHE A 5 -10.53 -11.78 15.61
N PRO A 6 -10.97 -12.73 14.77
CA PRO A 6 -10.14 -13.86 14.41
C PRO A 6 -8.95 -13.38 13.58
N PHE A 7 -7.79 -14.01 13.77
CA PHE A 7 -6.65 -13.80 12.90
C PHE A 7 -7.01 -14.20 11.46
N LYS A 8 -6.73 -13.30 10.50
CA LYS A 8 -6.90 -13.56 9.07
C LYS A 8 -5.60 -13.27 8.34
N LYS A 9 -5.14 -14.23 7.54
CA LYS A 9 -4.02 -14.02 6.62
C LYS A 9 -4.49 -13.16 5.45
N GLY A 10 -3.76 -12.09 5.15
CA GLY A 10 -4.01 -11.26 3.97
C GLY A 10 -3.83 -12.06 2.68
N THR A 11 -4.71 -11.83 1.71
CA THR A 11 -4.62 -12.43 0.36
C THR A 11 -3.57 -11.75 -0.52
N GLY A 12 -3.08 -10.57 -0.10
CA GLY A 12 -2.23 -9.70 -0.92
C GLY A 12 -3.05 -8.96 -1.99
N LEU A 13 -2.49 -7.88 -2.52
CA LEU A 13 -3.13 -7.11 -3.59
C LEU A 13 -2.87 -7.71 -4.97
N SER A 14 -1.65 -8.23 -5.22
CA SER A 14 -1.20 -8.65 -6.55
C SER A 14 -2.20 -9.49 -7.36
N PRO A 15 -2.93 -10.48 -6.77
CA PRO A 15 -3.91 -11.27 -7.50
C PRO A 15 -5.15 -10.49 -7.99
N HIS A 16 -5.46 -9.35 -7.35
CA HIS A 16 -6.65 -8.55 -7.61
C HIS A 16 -6.40 -7.37 -8.55
N VAL A 17 -5.12 -7.09 -8.87
CA VAL A 17 -4.69 -5.95 -9.71
C VAL A 17 -3.71 -6.42 -10.79
N PRO A 18 -4.15 -7.22 -11.78
CA PRO A 18 -3.25 -7.90 -12.71
C PRO A 18 -2.45 -6.99 -13.66
N ASN A 19 -2.92 -5.75 -13.90
CA ASN A 19 -2.37 -4.86 -14.94
C ASN A 19 -1.60 -3.66 -14.37
N ILE A 20 -1.11 -3.74 -13.14
CA ILE A 20 -0.38 -2.63 -12.52
C ILE A 20 1.12 -2.89 -12.55
N SER A 21 1.90 -1.81 -12.64
CA SER A 21 3.35 -1.91 -12.57
C SER A 21 3.83 -2.27 -11.15
N PRO A 22 5.00 -2.89 -10.99
CA PRO A 22 5.57 -3.16 -9.67
C PRO A 22 5.72 -1.89 -8.81
N LYS A 23 6.06 -0.75 -9.43
CA LYS A 23 6.15 0.56 -8.76
C LYS A 23 4.77 1.04 -8.25
N SER A 24 3.70 0.77 -8.99
CA SER A 24 2.34 1.10 -8.56
C SER A 24 1.92 0.26 -7.36
N LEU A 25 2.21 -1.05 -7.42
CA LEU A 25 1.89 -2.00 -6.36
C LEU A 25 2.63 -1.65 -5.06
N SER A 26 3.92 -1.28 -5.13
CA SER A 26 4.69 -0.88 -3.96
C SER A 26 4.14 0.39 -3.30
N LEU A 27 3.74 1.39 -4.11
CA LEU A 27 3.10 2.60 -3.59
C LEU A 27 1.77 2.28 -2.90
N MET A 28 0.93 1.43 -3.52
CA MET A 28 -0.34 1.03 -2.92
C MET A 28 -0.15 0.38 -1.55
N TYR A 29 0.76 -0.59 -1.42
CA TYR A 29 1.05 -1.22 -0.12
C TYR A 29 1.47 -0.21 0.93
N ALA A 30 2.34 0.76 0.58
CA ALA A 30 2.76 1.81 1.50
C ALA A 30 1.60 2.74 1.93
N MET A 31 0.60 2.96 1.05
CA MET A 31 -0.57 3.80 1.32
C MET A 31 -1.64 3.11 2.18
N ILE A 32 -1.76 1.78 2.09
CA ILE A 32 -2.78 1.01 2.83
C ILE A 32 -2.23 0.27 4.06
N GLU A 33 -1.04 0.67 4.53
CA GLU A 33 -0.43 0.13 5.75
C GLU A 33 -1.37 0.33 6.97
N TYR A 34 -1.52 -0.72 7.77
CA TYR A 34 -2.44 -0.73 8.91
C TYR A 34 -1.94 0.19 10.02
N ASP A 35 -0.64 0.12 10.31
CA ASP A 35 0.00 1.00 11.27
C ASP A 35 0.11 2.43 10.69
N PRO A 36 -0.57 3.44 11.28
CA PRO A 36 -0.52 4.80 10.79
C PRO A 36 0.88 5.42 10.85
N ASP A 37 1.75 4.97 11.76
CA ASP A 37 3.13 5.47 11.89
C ASP A 37 4.03 4.91 10.79
N GLN A 38 3.68 3.76 10.20
CA GLN A 38 4.39 3.14 9.07
C GLN A 38 3.79 3.53 7.71
N ARG A 39 2.57 4.07 7.68
CA ARG A 39 1.89 4.48 6.45
C ARG A 39 2.60 5.68 5.81
N ILE A 40 2.84 5.61 4.50
CA ILE A 40 3.49 6.69 3.77
C ILE A 40 2.71 8.01 3.86
N GLY A 41 3.42 9.10 4.13
CA GLY A 41 2.83 10.44 4.10
C GLY A 41 2.59 10.93 2.67
N ALA A 42 1.62 11.84 2.48
CA ALA A 42 1.28 12.35 1.15
C ALA A 42 2.47 12.98 0.39
N HIS A 43 3.32 13.74 1.09
CA HIS A 43 4.52 14.33 0.50
C HIS A 43 5.54 13.27 0.04
N GLN A 44 5.74 12.21 0.84
CA GLN A 44 6.60 11.09 0.47
C GLN A 44 6.02 10.28 -0.70
N ALA A 45 4.69 10.12 -0.74
CA ALA A 45 4.00 9.43 -1.83
C ALA A 45 4.23 10.15 -3.17
N LEU A 46 4.13 11.48 -3.21
CA LEU A 46 4.46 12.28 -4.40
C LEU A 46 5.93 12.15 -4.82
N GLN A 47 6.81 11.77 -3.89
CA GLN A 47 8.22 11.54 -4.17
C GLN A 47 8.54 10.12 -4.66
N HIS A 48 7.58 9.20 -4.59
CA HIS A 48 7.76 7.77 -4.89
C HIS A 48 8.17 7.51 -6.35
N PRO A 49 9.03 6.50 -6.64
CA PRO A 49 9.49 6.17 -8.00
C PRO A 49 8.39 5.90 -9.03
N TYR A 50 7.18 5.58 -8.58
CA TYR A 50 5.99 5.44 -9.42
C TYR A 50 5.71 6.71 -10.24
N PHE A 51 5.93 7.89 -9.66
CA PHE A 51 5.69 9.18 -10.31
C PHE A 51 6.92 9.77 -11.01
N GLN A 52 8.05 9.04 -11.06
CA GLN A 52 9.30 9.57 -11.62
C GLN A 52 9.19 9.96 -13.10
N GLU A 53 8.37 9.22 -13.86
CA GLU A 53 8.13 9.47 -15.30
C GLU A 53 7.12 10.60 -15.57
N LEU A 54 6.43 11.08 -14.54
CA LEU A 54 5.44 12.17 -14.62
C LEU A 54 6.00 13.53 -14.14
N ARG A 55 7.29 13.57 -13.79
CA ARG A 55 7.98 14.79 -13.36
C ARG A 55 8.44 15.64 -14.52
#